data_AF-A0A7W8F4Z4-F1
#
_entry.id   AF-A0A7W8F4Z4-F1
#
_cell.length_a   1.000
_cell.length_b   1.000
_cell.length_c   1.000
_cell.angle_alpha   90.00
_cell.angle_beta   90.00
_cell.angle_gamma   90.00
#
_symmetry.space_group_name_H-M   'P 1'
#
loop_
_entity.id
_entity.type
_entity.pdbx_description
1 polymer ?
#
loop_
_entity_poly.entity_id
_entity_poly.type
_entity_poly.pdbx_seq_one_letter_code
_entity_poly.pdbx_strand_id
1 'polypeptide(L)'
;MSQPEMQPEGLPREQSGRHRGDLRGRTFPLGDWGEPAERLDELYRWVENGALYLVDWYLADRAWKRRWARALRIGAALCAVAGAALPLLQLTGIVRTGSAWGFLVLLGAVACVACDRFFGLTSGWMRAVATAQAVQRRLEALQFDWASECVREVLGPTEGTASEAAERCLSVLRRFSEDVSELVRAETADWMIEFRAGPTPLVTQSLVSWGPHGKDGGPLPRFPLPPGTRPNMPRQRPPEPPR
;
A
#
# COMPACT_ATOMS: atom_id res chain seq x y z
N MET A 1 53.80 22.08 38.19
CA MET A 1 53.85 20.61 38.10
C MET A 1 52.81 20.10 39.10
N SER A 2 51.72 19.40 38.78
CA SER A 2 51.38 18.57 37.64
C SER A 2 49.85 18.33 37.57
N GLN A 3 49.38 18.14 36.33
CA GLN A 3 48.12 17.58 35.81
C GLN A 3 46.73 18.00 36.37
N PRO A 4 45.83 18.48 35.49
CA PRO A 4 44.39 18.30 35.64
C PRO A 4 43.98 16.90 35.13
N GLU A 5 43.15 16.19 35.89
CA GLU A 5 42.55 14.93 35.49
C GLU A 5 41.60 15.14 34.29
N MET A 6 41.91 14.49 33.17
CA MET A 6 41.00 14.34 32.03
C MET A 6 39.88 13.38 32.42
N GLN A 7 38.64 13.88 32.48
CA GLN A 7 37.46 13.02 32.36
C GLN A 7 37.29 12.61 30.89
N PRO A 8 37.05 11.32 30.60
CA PRO A 8 36.93 10.84 29.24
C PRO A 8 35.62 11.35 28.63
N GLU A 9 35.74 11.99 27.47
CA GLU A 9 34.62 12.30 26.59
C GLU A 9 33.83 11.01 26.29
N GLY A 10 32.62 10.93 26.84
CA GLY A 10 31.68 9.88 26.48
C GLY A 10 31.28 10.05 25.01
N LEU A 11 31.47 8.97 24.25
CA LEU A 11 31.05 8.78 22.85
C LEU A 11 29.68 9.42 22.56
N PRO A 12 29.48 10.00 21.36
CA PRO A 12 28.19 10.53 20.97
C PRO A 12 27.16 9.41 21.05
N ARG A 13 26.22 9.55 21.98
CA ARG A 13 25.02 8.73 22.05
C ARG A 13 24.37 8.78 20.68
N GLU A 14 24.45 7.69 19.94
CA GLU A 14 23.49 7.38 18.89
C GLU A 14 22.11 7.51 19.52
N GLN A 15 21.47 8.63 19.27
CA GLN A 15 20.07 8.82 19.56
C GLN A 15 19.32 7.96 18.54
N SER A 16 19.28 6.65 18.80
CA SER A 16 18.18 5.76 18.42
C SER A 16 16.93 6.20 19.20
N GLY A 17 16.57 7.46 19.01
CA GLY A 17 15.31 8.02 19.42
C GLY A 17 14.32 7.44 18.45
N ARG A 18 13.58 6.45 18.94
CA ARG A 18 12.27 6.02 18.44
C ARG A 18 11.31 7.22 18.53
N HIS A 19 11.61 8.29 17.82
CA HIS A 19 10.73 9.41 17.62
C HIS A 19 9.60 8.84 16.80
N ARG A 20 8.47 8.63 17.47
CA ARG A 20 7.14 8.62 16.87
C ARG A 20 6.92 10.04 16.31
N GLY A 21 7.76 10.39 15.33
CA GLY A 21 7.92 11.71 14.77
C GLY A 21 6.66 12.00 13.99
N ASP A 22 6.15 13.20 14.24
CA ASP A 22 5.09 13.79 13.47
C ASP A 22 5.35 13.55 11.97
N LEU A 23 4.30 13.25 11.19
CA LEU A 23 4.42 12.89 9.75
C LEU A 23 5.11 13.98 8.90
N ARG A 24 5.43 15.12 9.51
CA ARG A 24 6.02 16.32 8.91
C ARG A 24 7.34 16.78 9.54
N GLY A 25 7.86 16.09 10.56
CA GLY A 25 8.92 16.61 11.43
C GLY A 25 10.33 16.07 11.18
N ARG A 26 10.63 15.48 10.01
CA ARG A 26 12.01 15.08 9.70
C ARG A 26 12.77 16.26 9.13
N THR A 27 13.86 16.63 9.80
CA THR A 27 14.79 17.64 9.30
C THR A 27 15.37 17.17 7.98
N PHE A 28 15.17 17.98 6.94
CA PHE A 28 15.82 17.77 5.65
C PHE A 28 17.33 17.90 5.84
N PRO A 29 18.16 16.97 5.32
CA PRO A 29 19.60 17.07 5.45
C PRO A 29 20.08 18.36 4.76
N LEU A 30 20.63 19.28 5.54
CA LEU A 30 21.24 20.53 5.05
C LEU A 30 22.65 20.18 4.56
N GLY A 31 22.92 20.37 3.27
CA GLY A 31 24.11 19.84 2.62
C GLY A 31 25.17 20.89 2.30
N ASP A 32 26.38 20.63 2.80
CA ASP A 32 27.64 20.99 2.14
C ASP A 32 27.85 20.02 0.95
N TRP A 33 28.03 20.56 -0.26
CA TRP A 33 28.03 19.82 -1.54
C TRP A 33 29.44 19.45 -2.04
N GLY A 34 30.45 19.49 -1.16
CA GLY A 34 31.82 19.12 -1.51
C GLY A 34 31.97 17.68 -2.04
N GLU A 35 31.13 16.75 -1.57
CA GLU A 35 31.12 15.34 -1.98
C GLU A 35 29.70 14.91 -2.43
N PRO A 36 29.35 15.09 -3.72
CA PRO A 36 27.96 14.96 -4.18
C PRO A 36 27.42 13.53 -4.10
N ALA A 37 28.25 12.51 -4.30
CA ALA A 37 27.81 11.11 -4.29
C ALA A 37 27.32 10.64 -2.90
N GLU A 38 28.08 10.96 -1.85
CA GLU A 38 27.70 10.60 -0.47
C GLU A 38 26.41 11.31 -0.04
N ARG A 39 26.25 12.58 -0.42
CA ARG A 39 25.04 13.37 -0.11
C ARG A 39 23.80 12.86 -0.84
N LEU A 40 23.96 12.41 -2.07
CA LEU A 40 22.88 11.77 -2.83
C LEU A 40 22.43 10.46 -2.16
N ASP A 41 23.36 9.64 -1.67
CA ASP A 41 23.04 8.42 -0.93
C ASP A 41 22.37 8.73 0.43
N GLU A 42 22.82 9.74 1.16
CA GLU A 42 22.17 10.21 2.39
C GLU A 42 20.73 10.67 2.13
N LEU A 43 20.50 11.44 1.06
CA LEU A 43 19.18 11.88 0.65
C LEU A 43 18.29 10.69 0.27
N TYR A 44 18.81 9.74 -0.49
CA TYR A 44 18.11 8.50 -0.82
C TYR A 44 17.69 7.73 0.44
N ARG A 45 18.61 7.50 1.39
CA ARG A 45 18.32 6.83 2.66
C ARG A 45 17.30 7.60 3.50
N TRP A 46 17.37 8.93 3.50
CA TRP A 46 16.40 9.76 4.20
C TRP A 46 14.98 9.59 3.60
N VAL A 47 14.87 9.57 2.26
CA VAL A 47 13.61 9.36 1.54
C VAL A 47 13.09 7.92 1.70
N GLU A 48 13.96 6.92 1.69
CA GLU A 48 13.61 5.50 1.88
C GLU A 48 13.09 5.25 3.30
N ASN A 49 13.86 5.64 4.32
CA ASN A 49 13.40 5.61 5.72
C ASN A 49 12.14 6.46 5.89
N GLY A 50 12.06 7.54 5.10
CA GLY A 50 10.87 8.31 4.74
C GLY A 50 9.62 7.46 4.63
N ALA A 51 9.60 6.68 3.56
CA ALA A 51 8.51 5.83 3.14
C ALA A 51 8.29 4.62 4.05
N LEU A 52 9.36 3.97 4.52
CA LEU A 52 9.27 2.82 5.42
C LEU A 52 8.56 3.18 6.73
N TYR A 53 8.90 4.34 7.31
CA TYR A 53 8.21 4.84 8.50
C TYR A 53 6.72 5.09 8.23
N LEU A 54 6.38 5.64 7.06
CA LEU A 54 4.99 5.89 6.68
C LEU A 54 4.21 4.57 6.56
N VAL A 55 4.79 3.56 5.92
CA VAL A 55 4.23 2.20 5.82
C VAL A 55 3.99 1.62 7.21
N ASP A 56 4.99 1.68 8.09
CA ASP A 56 4.87 1.20 9.46
C ASP A 56 3.79 1.94 10.24
N TRP A 57 3.69 3.26 10.06
CA TRP A 57 2.65 4.08 10.69
C TRP A 57 1.24 3.65 10.25
N TYR A 58 1.01 3.42 8.95
CA TYR A 58 -0.27 2.90 8.45
C TYR A 58 -0.56 1.48 8.98
N LEU A 59 0.47 0.66 9.20
CA LEU A 59 0.32 -0.72 9.66
C LEU A 59 0.27 -0.89 11.19
N ALA A 60 0.74 0.09 11.97
CA ALA A 60 0.92 -0.02 13.43
C ALA A 60 -0.37 -0.35 14.19
N ASP A 61 -1.51 0.21 13.76
CA ASP A 61 -2.80 0.04 14.45
C ASP A 61 -3.63 -1.17 13.94
N ARG A 62 -3.05 -1.98 13.04
CA ARG A 62 -3.79 -3.04 12.33
C ARG A 62 -4.32 -4.13 13.24
N ALA A 63 -3.58 -4.52 14.27
CA ALA A 63 -3.88 -5.74 15.02
C ALA A 63 -5.13 -5.57 15.88
N TRP A 64 -5.30 -4.40 16.50
CA TRP A 64 -6.46 -4.09 17.33
C TRP A 64 -7.72 -3.93 16.46
N LYS A 65 -7.68 -3.05 15.46
CA LYS A 65 -8.81 -2.84 14.52
C LYS A 65 -9.28 -4.13 13.85
N ARG A 66 -8.33 -4.96 13.40
CA ARG A 66 -8.64 -6.27 12.80
C ARG A 66 -9.27 -7.24 13.79
N ARG A 67 -8.81 -7.27 15.05
CA ARG A 67 -9.41 -8.14 16.08
C ARG A 67 -10.85 -7.71 16.36
N TRP A 68 -11.11 -6.41 16.51
CA TRP A 68 -12.47 -5.90 16.74
C TRP A 68 -13.40 -6.13 15.56
N ALA A 69 -12.96 -5.84 14.33
CA ALA A 69 -13.73 -6.13 13.13
C ALA A 69 -14.09 -7.63 13.03
N ARG A 70 -13.15 -8.53 13.32
CA ARG A 70 -13.44 -9.98 13.35
C ARG A 70 -14.39 -10.36 14.47
N ALA A 71 -14.20 -9.82 15.67
CA ALA A 71 -15.07 -10.09 16.81
C ALA A 71 -16.52 -9.67 16.51
N LEU A 72 -16.72 -8.49 15.93
CA LEU A 72 -18.03 -8.00 15.52
C LEU A 72 -18.66 -8.88 14.43
N ARG A 73 -17.88 -9.35 13.46
CA ARG A 73 -18.38 -10.26 12.40
C ARG A 73 -18.76 -11.63 12.93
N ILE A 74 -17.94 -12.21 13.80
CA ILE A 74 -18.24 -13.49 14.45
C ILE A 74 -19.45 -13.34 15.36
N GLY A 75 -19.52 -12.26 16.14
CA GLY A 75 -20.68 -11.92 16.96
C GLY A 75 -21.96 -11.80 16.13
N ALA A 76 -21.92 -11.05 15.03
CA ALA A 76 -23.05 -10.92 14.11
C ALA A 76 -23.50 -12.27 13.54
N ALA A 77 -22.56 -13.13 13.12
CA ALA A 77 -22.88 -14.45 12.59
C ALA A 77 -23.50 -15.37 13.66
N LEU A 78 -22.92 -15.42 14.86
CA LEU A 78 -23.45 -16.21 15.97
C LEU A 78 -24.84 -15.73 16.38
N CYS A 79 -25.04 -14.41 16.46
CA CYS A 79 -26.34 -13.83 16.72
C CYS A 79 -27.35 -14.13 15.61
N ALA A 80 -26.98 -14.05 14.34
CA ALA A 80 -27.88 -14.40 13.24
C ALA A 80 -28.31 -15.87 13.30
N VAL A 81 -27.36 -16.79 13.53
CA VAL A 81 -27.64 -18.23 13.63
C VAL A 81 -28.51 -18.54 14.84
N ALA A 82 -28.16 -18.02 16.02
CA ALA A 82 -28.94 -18.26 17.24
C ALA A 82 -30.33 -17.60 17.15
N GLY A 83 -30.43 -16.41 16.57
CA GLY A 83 -31.68 -15.71 16.33
C GLY A 83 -32.64 -16.48 15.41
N ALA A 84 -32.11 -17.17 14.40
CA ALA A 84 -32.89 -18.04 13.51
C ALA A 84 -33.19 -19.43 14.13
N ALA A 85 -32.28 -19.97 14.93
CA ALA A 85 -32.43 -21.29 15.54
C ALA A 85 -33.45 -21.32 16.70
N LEU A 86 -33.50 -20.26 17.52
CA LEU A 86 -34.39 -20.18 18.68
C LEU A 86 -35.89 -20.37 18.37
N PRO A 87 -36.48 -19.74 17.34
CA PRO A 87 -37.87 -20.01 16.96
C PRO A 87 -38.09 -21.43 16.42
N LEU A 88 -37.09 -22.02 15.73
CA LEU A 88 -37.16 -23.40 15.23
C LEU A 88 -37.12 -24.44 16.38
N LEU A 89 -36.30 -24.19 17.40
CA LEU A 89 -36.25 -25.01 18.62
C LEU A 89 -37.56 -24.92 19.42
N GLN A 90 -38.22 -23.76 19.38
CA GLN A 90 -39.54 -23.62 19.99
C GLN A 90 -40.61 -24.41 19.21
N LEU A 91 -40.54 -24.41 17.88
CA LEU A 91 -41.47 -25.16 17.02
C LEU A 91 -41.35 -26.68 17.21
N THR A 92 -40.14 -27.17 17.48
CA THR A 92 -39.87 -28.58 17.78
C THR A 92 -40.19 -28.98 19.23
N GLY A 93 -40.64 -28.04 20.07
CA GLY A 93 -41.00 -28.28 21.46
C GLY A 93 -39.83 -28.46 22.42
N ILE A 94 -38.59 -28.28 21.96
CA ILE A 94 -37.36 -28.42 22.77
C ILE A 94 -37.26 -27.29 23.80
N VAL A 95 -37.68 -26.08 23.44
CA VAL A 95 -37.72 -24.91 24.33
C VAL A 95 -39.11 -24.28 24.40
N ARG A 96 -39.52 -23.87 25.60
CA ARG A 96 -40.88 -23.35 25.84
C ARG A 96 -41.07 -21.88 25.43
N THR A 97 -39.99 -21.09 25.43
CA THR A 97 -39.97 -19.66 25.08
C THR A 97 -38.68 -19.31 24.33
N GLY A 98 -38.68 -19.41 23.01
CA GLY A 98 -37.53 -19.10 22.15
C GLY A 98 -37.70 -17.85 21.29
N SER A 99 -38.92 -17.54 20.85
CA SER A 99 -39.20 -16.51 19.84
C SER A 99 -38.82 -15.08 20.28
N ALA A 100 -39.20 -14.67 21.50
CA ALA A 100 -38.85 -13.34 22.02
C ALA A 100 -37.33 -13.14 22.17
N TRP A 101 -36.61 -14.17 22.63
CA TRP A 101 -35.16 -14.16 22.72
C TRP A 101 -34.50 -14.19 21.33
N GLY A 102 -35.11 -14.86 20.36
CA GLY A 102 -34.68 -14.84 18.95
C GLY A 102 -34.61 -13.43 18.38
N PHE A 103 -35.63 -12.61 18.61
CA PHE A 103 -35.63 -11.21 18.19
C PHE A 103 -34.54 -10.37 18.86
N LEU A 104 -34.30 -10.55 20.16
CA LEU A 104 -33.21 -9.85 20.86
C LEU A 104 -31.83 -10.23 20.32
N VAL A 105 -31.63 -11.52 20.01
CA VAL A 105 -30.38 -12.00 19.44
C VAL A 105 -30.20 -11.48 18.01
N LEU A 106 -31.26 -11.45 17.18
CA LEU A 106 -31.21 -10.82 15.85
C LEU A 106 -30.90 -9.32 15.92
N LEU A 107 -31.48 -8.60 16.90
CA LEU A 107 -31.15 -7.20 17.14
C LEU A 107 -29.66 -7.03 17.48
N GLY A 108 -29.10 -7.94 18.27
CA GLY A 108 -27.66 -8.01 18.52
C GLY A 108 -26.82 -8.17 17.25
N ALA A 109 -27.25 -9.01 16.30
CA ALA A 109 -26.57 -9.15 15.02
C ALA A 109 -26.55 -7.82 14.23
N VAL A 110 -27.70 -7.14 14.17
CA VAL A 110 -27.82 -5.82 13.52
C VAL A 110 -26.93 -4.79 14.21
N ALA A 111 -26.91 -4.76 15.55
CA ALA A 111 -26.07 -3.86 16.31
C ALA A 111 -24.58 -4.11 16.05
N CYS A 112 -24.12 -5.37 15.99
CA CYS A 112 -22.74 -5.70 15.66
C CYS A 112 -22.33 -5.17 14.27
N VAL A 113 -23.19 -5.34 13.27
CA VAL A 113 -22.96 -4.82 11.91
C VAL A 113 -22.97 -3.29 11.90
N ALA A 114 -23.91 -2.66 12.59
CA ALA A 114 -24.00 -1.21 12.70
C ALA A 114 -22.75 -0.61 13.38
N CYS A 115 -22.24 -1.25 14.44
CA CYS A 115 -21.01 -0.84 15.09
C CYS A 115 -19.79 -0.94 14.16
N ASP A 116 -19.59 -2.08 13.47
CA ASP A 116 -18.47 -2.23 12.52
C ASP A 116 -18.48 -1.14 11.44
N ARG A 117 -19.69 -0.78 10.99
CA ARG A 117 -19.93 0.23 9.96
C ARG A 117 -19.78 1.66 10.46
N PHE A 118 -20.33 1.98 11.62
CA PHE A 118 -20.25 3.32 12.21
C PHE A 118 -18.81 3.68 12.59
N PHE A 119 -18.08 2.74 13.17
CA PHE A 119 -16.67 2.94 13.51
C PHE A 119 -15.72 2.73 12.32
N GLY A 120 -16.23 2.26 11.16
CA GLY A 120 -15.44 1.98 9.97
C GLY A 120 -14.27 1.03 10.26
N LEU A 121 -14.44 0.09 11.20
CA LEU A 121 -13.31 -0.71 11.69
C LEU A 121 -12.75 -1.56 10.55
N THR A 122 -13.64 -2.20 9.79
CA THR A 122 -13.24 -2.99 8.62
C THR A 122 -12.72 -2.12 7.48
N SER A 123 -13.43 -1.07 7.06
CA SER A 123 -12.99 -0.22 5.94
C SER A 123 -11.67 0.48 6.24
N GLY A 124 -11.53 1.03 7.45
CA GLY A 124 -10.35 1.77 7.88
C GLY A 124 -9.07 0.93 7.89
N TRP A 125 -9.10 -0.33 8.38
CA TRP A 125 -7.88 -1.16 8.34
C TRP A 125 -7.55 -1.63 6.92
N MET A 126 -8.55 -1.96 6.10
CA MET A 126 -8.31 -2.39 4.71
C MET A 126 -7.73 -1.26 3.88
N ARG A 127 -8.25 -0.04 4.07
CA ARG A 127 -7.77 1.16 3.39
C ARG A 127 -6.33 1.51 3.80
N ALA A 128 -6.04 1.48 5.11
CA ALA A 128 -4.67 1.68 5.60
C ALA A 128 -3.68 0.64 5.03
N VAL A 129 -4.09 -0.62 4.89
CA VAL A 129 -3.28 -1.66 4.23
C VAL A 129 -3.09 -1.36 2.75
N ALA A 130 -4.12 -0.94 2.03
CA ALA A 130 -4.03 -0.59 0.63
C ALA A 130 -3.07 0.59 0.39
N THR A 131 -3.14 1.64 1.21
CA THR A 131 -2.23 2.79 1.14
C THR A 131 -0.80 2.36 1.45
N ALA A 132 -0.59 1.54 2.49
CA ALA A 132 0.74 1.01 2.83
C ALA A 132 1.34 0.18 1.68
N GLN A 133 0.54 -0.68 1.03
CA GLN A 133 0.99 -1.45 -0.13
C GLN A 133 1.29 -0.56 -1.34
N ALA A 134 0.51 0.50 -1.55
CA ALA A 134 0.76 1.46 -2.63
C ALA A 134 2.07 2.23 -2.40
N VAL A 135 2.37 2.63 -1.16
CA VAL A 135 3.67 3.23 -0.81
C VAL A 135 4.80 2.22 -1.03
N GLN A 136 4.65 0.97 -0.56
CA GLN A 136 5.66 -0.07 -0.74
C GLN A 136 6.01 -0.32 -2.21
N ARG A 137 5.00 -0.41 -3.09
CA ARG A 137 5.22 -0.58 -4.53
C ARG A 137 5.97 0.59 -5.16
N ARG A 138 5.69 1.82 -4.73
CA ARG A 138 6.41 3.01 -5.21
C ARG A 138 7.83 3.05 -4.67
N LEU A 139 8.06 2.57 -3.45
CA LEU A 139 9.39 2.46 -2.86
C LEU A 139 10.24 1.43 -3.62
N GLU A 140 9.67 0.28 -3.95
CA GLU A 140 10.34 -0.71 -4.81
C GLU A 140 10.72 -0.10 -6.16
N ALA A 141 9.83 0.66 -6.80
CA ALA A 141 10.14 1.36 -8.04
C ALA A 141 11.29 2.38 -7.86
N LEU A 142 11.29 3.17 -6.78
CA LEU A 142 12.38 4.09 -6.44
C LEU A 142 13.72 3.36 -6.30
N GLN A 143 13.74 2.21 -5.62
CA GLN A 143 14.95 1.40 -5.43
C GLN A 143 15.52 0.90 -6.77
N PHE A 144 14.66 0.45 -7.69
CA PHE A 144 15.09 0.03 -9.02
C PHE A 144 15.55 1.19 -9.89
N ASP A 145 14.82 2.30 -9.89
CA ASP A 145 15.18 3.49 -10.66
C ASP A 145 16.53 4.04 -10.17
N TRP A 146 16.73 4.12 -8.86
CA TRP A 146 18.00 4.50 -8.24
C TRP A 146 19.15 3.57 -8.64
N ALA A 147 18.95 2.25 -8.52
CA ALA A 147 19.97 1.28 -8.92
C ALA A 147 20.32 1.39 -10.42
N SER A 148 19.33 1.66 -11.28
CA SER A 148 19.56 1.85 -12.71
C SER A 148 20.41 3.09 -12.99
N GLU A 149 20.21 4.17 -12.22
CA GLU A 149 20.99 5.40 -12.33
C GLU A 149 22.41 5.23 -11.81
N CYS A 150 22.61 4.58 -10.66
CA CYS A 150 23.95 4.24 -10.15
C CYS A 150 24.72 3.34 -11.13
N VAL A 151 24.06 2.35 -11.73
CA VAL A 151 24.69 1.49 -12.76
C VAL A 151 25.05 2.30 -14.00
N ARG A 152 24.20 3.24 -14.42
CA ARG A 152 24.47 4.12 -15.55
C ARG A 152 25.62 5.10 -15.27
N GLU A 153 25.80 5.52 -14.04
CA GLU A 153 26.96 6.32 -13.62
C GLU A 153 28.26 5.51 -13.67
N VAL A 154 28.24 4.24 -13.22
CA VAL A 154 29.43 3.37 -13.16
C VAL A 154 29.81 2.75 -14.52
N LEU A 155 28.83 2.40 -15.35
CA LEU A 155 29.02 1.66 -16.62
C LEU A 155 28.67 2.46 -17.87
N GLY A 156 28.15 3.68 -17.73
CA GLY A 156 27.71 4.51 -18.85
C GLY A 156 28.86 5.09 -19.67
N PRO A 157 28.61 5.50 -20.92
CA PRO A 157 29.56 6.29 -21.70
C PRO A 157 29.93 7.58 -20.94
N THR A 158 31.21 7.96 -20.96
CA THR A 158 31.77 9.13 -20.24
C THR A 158 31.26 10.49 -20.71
N GLU A 159 30.15 10.55 -21.47
CA GLU A 159 29.60 11.76 -22.08
C GLU A 159 28.75 12.61 -21.12
N GLY A 160 28.37 12.07 -19.96
CA GLY A 160 27.62 12.81 -18.93
C GLY A 160 28.53 13.45 -17.89
N THR A 161 28.36 14.75 -17.62
CA THR A 161 29.02 15.40 -16.49
C THR A 161 28.46 14.88 -15.15
N ALA A 162 29.27 14.85 -14.09
CA ALA A 162 28.83 14.45 -12.75
C ALA A 162 27.61 15.26 -12.25
N SER A 163 27.47 16.51 -12.73
CA SER A 163 26.30 17.37 -12.45
C SER A 163 25.01 16.80 -13.05
N GLU A 164 25.05 16.32 -14.30
CA GLU A 164 23.86 15.75 -14.94
C GLU A 164 23.43 14.44 -14.28
N ALA A 165 24.37 13.61 -13.84
CA ALA A 165 24.06 12.39 -13.09
C ALA A 165 23.37 12.74 -11.76
N ALA A 166 23.91 13.73 -11.03
CA ALA A 166 23.31 14.22 -9.80
C ALA A 166 21.89 14.79 -10.01
N GLU A 167 21.67 15.58 -11.06
CA GLU A 167 20.35 16.12 -11.41
C GLU A 167 19.32 15.02 -11.69
N ARG A 168 19.72 13.95 -12.39
CA ARG A 168 18.84 12.80 -12.66
C ARG A 168 18.49 12.07 -11.37
N CYS A 169 19.47 11.79 -10.50
CA CYS A 169 19.24 11.20 -9.18
C CYS A 169 18.28 12.04 -8.31
N LEU A 170 18.48 13.36 -8.27
CA LEU A 170 17.59 14.28 -7.56
C LEU A 170 16.18 14.28 -8.15
N SER A 171 16.04 14.18 -9.48
CA SER A 171 14.73 14.12 -10.14
C SER A 171 13.94 12.86 -9.74
N VAL A 172 14.60 11.72 -9.60
CA VAL A 172 13.99 10.45 -9.15
C VAL A 172 13.47 10.59 -7.72
N LEU A 173 14.30 11.12 -6.81
CA LEU A 173 13.91 11.34 -5.40
C LEU A 173 12.76 12.34 -5.26
N ARG A 174 12.78 13.42 -6.04
CA ARG A 174 11.73 14.43 -6.06
C ARG A 174 10.41 13.83 -6.55
N ARG A 175 10.43 13.13 -7.68
CA ARG A 175 9.25 12.50 -8.26
C ARG A 175 8.60 11.54 -7.26
N PHE A 176 9.40 10.68 -6.62
CA PHE A 176 8.91 9.77 -5.59
C PHE A 176 8.25 10.53 -4.41
N SER A 177 8.89 11.60 -3.94
CA SER A 177 8.38 12.39 -2.81
C SER A 177 7.04 13.08 -3.13
N GLU A 178 6.91 13.61 -4.35
CA GLU A 178 5.65 14.17 -4.87
C GLU A 178 4.59 13.06 -4.97
N ASP A 179 4.95 11.91 -5.53
CA ASP A 179 4.09 10.74 -5.67
C ASP A 179 3.53 10.23 -4.32
N VAL A 180 4.37 10.14 -3.29
CA VAL A 180 3.92 9.75 -1.94
C VAL A 180 3.00 10.83 -1.34
N SER A 181 3.33 12.11 -1.54
CA SER A 181 2.51 13.22 -1.07
C SER A 181 1.13 13.27 -1.73
N GLU A 182 1.07 13.02 -3.04
CA GLU A 182 -0.17 12.87 -3.80
C GLU A 182 -1.01 11.71 -3.27
N LEU A 183 -0.39 10.55 -3.03
CA LEU A 183 -1.08 9.37 -2.50
C LEU A 183 -1.70 9.64 -1.13
N VAL A 184 -0.95 10.27 -0.21
CA VAL A 184 -1.45 10.63 1.13
C VAL A 184 -2.59 11.65 1.04
N ARG A 185 -2.49 12.61 0.11
CA ARG A 185 -3.53 13.63 -0.08
C ARG A 185 -4.81 13.02 -0.67
N ALA A 186 -4.70 12.13 -1.65
CA ALA A 186 -5.84 11.42 -2.23
C ALA A 186 -6.57 10.59 -1.16
N GLU A 187 -5.82 9.82 -0.36
CA GLU A 187 -6.37 9.06 0.77
C GLU A 187 -7.09 9.95 1.80
N THR A 188 -6.53 11.13 2.07
CA THR A 188 -7.14 12.12 2.98
C THR A 188 -8.44 12.69 2.38
N ALA A 189 -8.46 12.97 1.07
CA ALA A 189 -9.64 13.46 0.38
C ALA A 189 -10.76 12.40 0.35
N ASP A 190 -10.41 11.14 0.04
CA ASP A 190 -11.34 10.01 0.07
C ASP A 190 -11.93 9.82 1.47
N TRP A 191 -11.11 9.98 2.52
CA TRP A 191 -11.59 9.98 3.90
C TRP A 191 -12.59 11.10 4.19
N MET A 192 -12.33 12.32 3.71
CA MET A 192 -13.25 13.44 3.89
C MET A 192 -14.58 13.23 3.16
N ILE A 193 -14.57 12.61 1.99
CA ILE A 193 -15.78 12.29 1.22
C ILE A 193 -16.59 11.22 1.96
N GLU A 194 -15.97 10.13 2.41
CA GLU A 194 -16.64 9.07 3.17
C GLU A 194 -17.25 9.60 4.48
N PHE A 195 -16.53 10.49 5.18
CA PHE A 195 -17.04 11.12 6.39
C PHE A 195 -18.26 12.03 6.12
N ARG A 196 -18.26 12.76 4.99
CA ARG A 196 -19.37 13.65 4.59
C ARG A 196 -20.58 12.91 4.03
N ALA A 197 -20.35 11.83 3.29
CA ALA A 197 -21.42 11.07 2.63
C ALA A 197 -22.30 10.28 3.62
N GLY A 198 -21.89 10.19 4.90
CA GLY A 198 -22.52 9.30 5.87
C GLY A 198 -22.38 7.83 5.45
N PRO A 199 -22.82 6.88 6.27
CA PRO A 199 -22.76 5.47 5.92
C PRO A 199 -23.73 5.16 4.76
N THR A 200 -23.29 5.34 3.52
CA THR A 200 -24.00 4.98 2.27
C THR A 200 -24.44 3.52 2.30
N PRO A 201 -25.73 3.20 2.56
CA PRO A 201 -26.17 1.82 2.68
C PRO A 201 -25.74 1.09 1.41
N LEU A 202 -24.77 0.19 1.56
CA LEU A 202 -24.48 -0.80 0.55
C LEU A 202 -25.71 -1.69 0.58
N VAL A 203 -26.71 -1.31 -0.23
CA VAL A 203 -27.76 -2.21 -0.70
C VAL A 203 -27.01 -3.45 -1.09
N THR A 204 -27.34 -4.52 -0.40
CA THR A 204 -26.64 -5.78 -0.36
C THR A 204 -26.30 -6.22 -1.78
N GLN A 205 -25.08 -5.92 -2.26
CA GLN A 205 -24.46 -6.70 -3.33
C GLN A 205 -23.99 -8.02 -2.72
N SER A 206 -24.90 -8.75 -2.07
CA SER A 206 -24.78 -10.15 -1.70
C SER A 206 -25.08 -11.06 -2.90
N LEU A 207 -24.69 -10.61 -4.09
CA LEU A 207 -24.67 -11.39 -5.32
C LEU A 207 -23.54 -10.85 -6.21
N VAL A 208 -22.31 -10.77 -5.68
CA VAL A 208 -21.18 -11.09 -6.56
C VAL A 208 -21.28 -12.58 -6.78
N SER A 209 -22.06 -12.92 -7.82
CA SER A 209 -21.89 -14.13 -8.59
C SER A 209 -20.40 -14.27 -8.86
N TRP A 210 -19.74 -15.14 -8.09
CA TRP A 210 -18.65 -15.91 -8.69
C TRP A 210 -19.31 -16.62 -9.87
N GLY A 211 -19.17 -16.02 -11.05
CA GLY A 211 -19.63 -16.61 -12.29
C GLY A 211 -19.11 -18.05 -12.35
N PRO A 212 -19.91 -18.99 -12.86
CA PRO A 212 -19.53 -20.39 -12.88
C PRO A 212 -18.15 -20.50 -13.54
N HIS A 213 -17.22 -21.13 -12.85
CA HIS A 213 -16.06 -21.73 -13.48
C HIS A 213 -16.57 -22.54 -14.67
N GLY A 214 -16.30 -22.04 -15.89
CA GLY A 214 -16.49 -22.79 -17.10
C GLY A 214 -15.65 -24.05 -17.03
N LYS A 215 -16.27 -25.15 -16.62
CA LYS A 215 -15.88 -26.47 -17.11
C LYS A 215 -16.32 -26.49 -18.56
N ASP A 216 -15.38 -26.20 -19.45
CA ASP A 216 -15.11 -26.96 -20.68
C ASP A 216 -14.21 -26.11 -21.60
N GLY A 217 -12.97 -26.57 -21.79
CA GLY A 217 -12.06 -25.96 -22.78
C GLY A 217 -10.57 -26.17 -22.55
N GLY A 218 -10.10 -27.42 -22.60
CA GLY A 218 -8.77 -27.85 -23.10
C GLY A 218 -7.46 -27.28 -22.52
N PRO A 219 -6.40 -28.10 -22.34
CA PRO A 219 -5.09 -27.61 -21.92
C PRO A 219 -4.45 -26.80 -23.06
N LEU A 220 -4.32 -25.48 -22.90
CA LEU A 220 -3.58 -24.64 -23.84
C LEU A 220 -2.07 -24.69 -23.52
N PRO A 221 -1.22 -25.00 -24.51
CA PRO A 221 0.20 -25.20 -24.32
C PRO A 221 0.96 -23.88 -24.16
N ARG A 222 2.04 -24.01 -23.39
CA ARG A 222 3.08 -23.05 -23.05
C ARG A 222 3.91 -22.70 -24.31
N PHE A 223 3.93 -21.42 -24.68
CA PHE A 223 4.71 -20.75 -25.76
C PHE A 223 4.34 -21.04 -27.22
N PRO A 224 4.06 -20.01 -28.04
CA PRO A 224 4.37 -20.04 -29.46
C PRO A 224 5.79 -19.47 -29.69
N LEU A 225 6.71 -20.35 -30.09
CA LEU A 225 7.96 -19.98 -30.76
C LEU A 225 7.63 -19.22 -32.06
N PRO A 226 8.37 -18.17 -32.44
CA PRO A 226 8.25 -17.57 -33.77
C PRO A 226 9.07 -18.37 -34.79
N PRO A 227 8.50 -18.82 -35.92
CA PRO A 227 9.31 -19.32 -37.02
C PRO A 227 9.76 -18.14 -37.92
N GLY A 228 11.02 -17.74 -37.79
CA GLY A 228 11.77 -17.16 -38.93
C GLY A 228 12.16 -18.29 -39.89
N THR A 229 12.38 -18.13 -41.20
CA THR A 229 12.62 -16.99 -42.08
C THR A 229 12.38 -17.47 -43.53
N ARG A 230 11.88 -16.61 -44.42
CA ARG A 230 12.50 -16.42 -45.75
C ARG A 230 12.35 -14.96 -46.20
N PRO A 231 13.41 -14.33 -46.75
CA PRO A 231 13.38 -12.95 -47.21
C PRO A 231 12.77 -12.87 -48.61
N ASN A 232 11.83 -11.95 -48.84
CA ASN A 232 11.41 -11.57 -50.20
C ASN A 232 11.87 -10.14 -50.45
N MET A 233 12.83 -9.99 -51.37
CA MET A 233 13.44 -8.71 -51.74
C MET A 233 12.44 -7.76 -52.44
N PRO A 234 12.69 -6.44 -52.37
CA PRO A 234 11.82 -5.44 -52.97
C PRO A 234 11.93 -5.48 -54.50
N ARG A 235 10.81 -5.68 -55.20
CA ARG A 235 10.76 -5.45 -56.64
C ARG A 235 10.67 -3.94 -56.89
N GLN A 236 11.78 -3.38 -57.37
CA GLN A 236 11.86 -2.04 -57.95
C GLN A 236 10.82 -1.90 -59.07
N ARG A 237 10.05 -0.80 -59.05
CA ARG A 237 9.14 -0.43 -60.13
C ARG A 237 9.93 0.33 -61.20
N PRO A 238 9.79 0.03 -62.51
CA PRO A 238 10.44 0.79 -63.58
C PRO A 238 9.92 2.24 -63.67
N PRO A 239 10.74 3.22 -64.10
CA PRO A 239 10.31 4.60 -64.31
C PRO A 239 9.38 4.74 -65.52
N GLU A 240 8.32 5.55 -65.38
CA GLU A 240 7.37 5.87 -66.44
C GLU A 240 7.99 6.88 -67.44
N PRO A 241 7.75 6.73 -68.76
CA PRO A 241 8.22 7.69 -69.76
C PRO A 241 7.37 8.97 -69.79
N PRO A 242 7.97 10.12 -70.14
CA PRO A 242 7.32 11.43 -70.07
C PRO A 242 6.22 11.60 -71.12
N ARG A 243 5.14 12.28 -70.73
CA ARG A 243 4.20 12.97 -71.62
C ARG A 243 4.24 14.46 -71.34
#